data_AF-A0A561UKL6-F1
#
_entry.id   AF-A0A561UKL6-F1
#
_cell.length_a   1.000
_cell.length_b   1.000
_cell.length_c   1.000
_cell.angle_alpha   90.00
_cell.angle_beta   90.00
_cell.angle_gamma   90.00
#
_symmetry.space_group_name_H-M   'P 1'
#
loop_
_entity.id
_entity.type
_entity.pdbx_description
1 polymer ?
#
loop_
_entity_poly.entity_id
_entity_poly.type
_entity_poly.pdbx_seq_one_letter_code
_entity_poly.pdbx_strand_id
1 'polypeptide(L)' 'MTTPPPATPDVPQYQLLRDTGNGPTTPDEQAILHAEFGAPDARGVYGAPTTTEETTA' A
#
# COMPACT_ATOMS: atom_id res chain seq x y z
N MET A 1 44.53 18.72 4.91
CA MET A 1 43.31 18.52 4.10
C MET A 1 43.32 17.09 3.62
N THR A 2 42.32 16.29 3.99
CA THR A 2 42.26 14.86 3.63
C THR A 2 41.59 14.73 2.27
N THR A 3 42.27 14.08 1.32
CA THR A 3 41.75 13.78 -0.02
C THR A 3 40.52 12.88 0.09
N PRO A 4 39.41 13.17 -0.62
CA PRO A 4 38.24 12.30 -0.62
C PRO A 4 38.60 10.93 -1.22
N PRO A 5 37.96 9.84 -0.75
CA PRO A 5 38.21 8.51 -1.30
C PRO A 5 37.85 8.46 -2.78
N PRO A 6 38.47 7.55 -3.56
CA PRO A 6 38.15 7.36 -4.97
C PRO A 6 36.66 7.07 -5.13
N ALA A 7 36.02 7.72 -6.11
CA ALA A 7 34.61 7.51 -6.42
C ALA A 7 34.39 6.03 -6.77
N THR A 8 33.46 5.38 -6.07
CA THR A 8 33.04 4.02 -6.41
C THR A 8 32.40 4.06 -7.81
N PRO A 9 32.65 3.06 -8.68
CA PRO A 9 32.00 2.99 -9.98
C PRO A 9 30.48 3.06 -9.82
N ASP A 10 29.82 3.87 -10.64
CA ASP A 10 28.38 4.04 -10.60
C ASP A 10 27.73 2.71 -11.02
N VAL A 11 27.28 1.94 -10.04
CA VAL A 11 26.65 0.64 -10.29
C VAL A 11 25.21 0.91 -10.73
N PRO A 12 24.74 0.33 -11.85
CA PRO A 12 23.37 0.49 -12.25
C PRO A 12 22.41 0.03 -11.14
N GLN A 13 21.50 0.93 -10.73
CA GLN A 13 20.61 0.73 -9.56
C GLN A 13 19.82 -0.60 -9.61
N TYR A 14 19.49 -1.09 -10.80
CA TYR A 14 18.81 -2.37 -10.98
C TYR A 14 19.61 -3.58 -10.49
N GLN A 15 20.94 -3.49 -10.40
CA GLN A 15 21.79 -4.58 -9.88
C GLN A 15 21.72 -4.69 -8.35
N LEU A 16 21.18 -3.67 -7.67
CA LEU A 16 20.98 -3.66 -6.22
C LEU A 16 19.60 -4.22 -5.82
N LEU A 17 18.70 -4.45 -6.78
CA LEU A 17 17.40 -5.06 -6.52
C LEU A 17 17.61 -6.52 -6.11
N ARG A 18 17.18 -6.83 -4.90
CA ARG A 18 17.10 -8.20 -4.39
C ARG A 18 15.62 -8.52 -4.19
N ASP A 19 15.19 -9.66 -4.71
CA ASP A 19 13.89 -10.20 -4.32
C ASP A 19 13.96 -10.58 -2.85
N THR A 20 13.14 -9.93 -2.03
CA THR A 20 13.10 -10.16 -0.59
C THR A 20 11.96 -11.10 -0.20
N GLY A 21 11.12 -11.52 -1.14
CA GLY A 21 9.90 -12.29 -0.87
C GLY A 21 8.85 -11.53 -0.05
N ASN A 22 9.13 -10.29 0.34
CA ASN A 22 8.15 -9.40 0.92
C ASN A 22 7.27 -8.92 -0.24
N GLY A 23 6.06 -9.47 -0.32
CA GLY A 23 5.01 -8.89 -1.14
C GLY A 23 4.74 -7.44 -0.73
N PRO A 24 3.91 -6.71 -1.49
CA PRO A 24 3.52 -5.36 -1.11
C PRO A 24 3.02 -5.37 0.33
N THR A 25 3.65 -4.56 1.18
CA THR A 25 3.22 -4.37 2.59
C THR A 25 1.90 -3.60 2.65
N THR A 26 1.51 -2.97 1.54
CA THR A 26 0.24 -2.28 1.41
C THR A 26 -0.87 -3.32 1.40
N PRO A 27 -1.74 -3.35 2.41
CA PRO A 27 -2.97 -4.11 2.31
C PRO A 27 -3.73 -3.64 1.06
N ASP A 28 -4.45 -4.54 0.41
CA ASP A 28 -5.38 -4.15 -0.64
C ASP A 28 -6.45 -3.25 -0.02
N GLU A 29 -6.23 -1.93 -0.12
CA GLU A 29 -7.08 -0.92 0.49
C GLU A 29 -8.52 -1.03 -0.03
N GLN A 30 -8.70 -1.46 -1.28
CA GLN A 30 -10.02 -1.73 -1.84
C GLN A 30 -10.68 -2.92 -1.15
N ALA A 31 -9.94 -4.01 -0.89
CA ALA A 31 -10.47 -5.15 -0.16
C ALA A 31 -10.84 -4.79 1.29
N ILE A 32 -10.05 -3.95 1.96
CA ILE A 32 -10.37 -3.47 3.32
C ILE A 32 -11.61 -2.59 3.31
N LEU A 33 -11.67 -1.58 2.43
CA LEU A 33 -12.80 -0.67 2.35
C LEU A 33 -14.09 -1.41 1.97
N HIS A 34 -14.01 -2.39 1.07
CA HIS A 34 -15.14 -3.23 0.71
C HIS A 34 -15.64 -4.09 1.88
N ALA A 35 -14.72 -4.61 2.71
CA ALA A 35 -15.09 -5.39 3.89
C ALA A 35 -15.79 -4.54 4.97
N GLU A 36 -15.38 -3.28 5.15
CA GLU A 36 -15.90 -2.39 6.20
C GLU A 36 -17.18 -1.63 5.79
N PHE A 37 -17.25 -1.19 4.53
CA PHE A 37 -18.30 -0.29 4.03
C PHE A 37 -19.19 -0.89 2.94
N GLY A 38 -18.88 -2.10 2.45
CA GLY A 38 -19.58 -2.73 1.32
C GLY A 38 -19.15 -2.20 -0.05
N ALA A 39 -19.99 -2.41 -1.07
CA ALA A 39 -19.67 -1.99 -2.43
C ALA A 39 -19.75 -0.45 -2.59
N PRO A 40 -18.80 0.18 -3.32
CA PRO A 40 -18.86 1.61 -3.58
C PRO A 40 -19.99 1.97 -4.56
N ASP A 41 -20.42 3.24 -4.55
CA ASP A 41 -21.40 3.76 -5.50
C ASP A 41 -20.83 3.86 -6.93
N ALA A 42 -21.68 4.26 -7.90
CA ALA A 42 -21.28 4.41 -9.30
C ALA A 42 -20.17 5.46 -9.54
N ARG A 43 -19.82 6.25 -8.53
CA ARG A 43 -18.73 7.24 -8.55
C ARG A 43 -17.49 6.75 -7.78
N GLY A 44 -17.52 5.55 -7.22
CA GLY A 44 -16.42 4.96 -6.45
C GLY A 44 -16.40 5.37 -4.98
N VAL A 45 -17.49 5.91 -4.43
CA VAL A 45 -17.55 6.41 -3.04
C VAL A 45 -18.18 5.35 -2.14
N TYR A 46 -17.50 5.01 -1.03
CA TYR A 46 -18.01 4.10 0.00
C TYR A 46 -19.03 4.79 0.92
N GLY A 47 -20.04 4.04 1.35
CA GLY A 47 -21.12 4.52 2.23
C GLY A 47 -20.74 4.60 3.71
N ALA A 48 -21.72 4.83 4.58
CA ALA A 48 -21.52 4.72 6.03
C ALA A 48 -21.13 3.27 6.42
N PRO A 49 -20.37 3.06 7.51
CA PRO A 49 -20.00 1.71 7.96
C PRO A 49 -21.24 0.86 8.16
N THR A 50 -21.23 -0.39 7.70
CA THR A 50 -22.38 -1.31 7.85
C THR A 50 -22.44 -1.94 9.23
N THR A 51 -22.05 -1.21 10.29
CA THR A 51 -22.28 -1.68 11.66
C THR A 51 -23.79 -1.93 11.78
N THR A 52 -24.17 -3.18 12.03
CA THR A 52 -25.56 -3.59 12.23
C THR A 52 -26.13 -2.85 13.44
N GLU A 53 -26.57 -1.61 13.23
CA GLU A 53 -27.58 -0.98 14.06
C GLU A 53 -28.86 -1.75 13.76
N GLU A 54 -29.07 -2.83 14.52
CA GLU A 54 -30.35 -3.50 14.69
C GLU A 54 -31.36 -2.45 15.18
N THR A 55 -31.94 -1.71 14.24
CA THR A 55 -33.13 -0.88 14.49
C THR A 55 -34.31 -1.84 14.54
N THR A 56 -34.50 -2.46 15.69
CA THR A 56 -35.76 -3.13 16.04
C THR A 56 -36.81 -2.02 16.23
N ALA A 57 -37.72 -1.89 15.26
CA ALA A 57 -38.96 -1.13 15.40
C ALA A 57 -40.12 -2.11 15.67
#